data_AF-A0A1G1JRE2-F1
#
_entry.id   AF-A0A1G1JRE2-F1
#
_cell.length_a   1.000
_cell.length_b   1.000
_cell.length_c   1.000
_cell.angle_alpha   90.00
_cell.angle_beta   90.00
_cell.angle_gamma   90.00
#
_symmetry.space_group_name_H-M   'P 1'
#
loop_
_entity.id
_entity.type
_entity.pdbx_description
1 polymer ?
#
loop_
_entity_poly.entity_id
_entity_poly.type
_entity_poly.pdbx_seq_one_letter_code
_entity_poly.pdbx_strand_id
1 'polypeptide(L)'
;MAYALYYSWGGNQYGPRYYYEVYPLMCALAATQVGVFCPKNAGRGAGMRVLIVVTICIGGLWALGYHGAKVRTLTQERKAVYQKAVSGAAKPAVILMRGYFGDRLVMSQEDAVRNDPDLSGPVLYAHDRGDQNRSLCAQYPDRFFYMATYDRTINQPQLEPYPCPK
;
A
#
# COMPACT_ATOMS: atom_id res chain seq x y z
N MET A 1 13.11 15.39 -18.45
CA MET A 1 12.02 15.04 -17.52
C MET A 1 12.23 13.62 -17.05
N ALA A 2 12.94 13.43 -15.94
CA ALA A 2 13.18 12.11 -15.37
C ALA A 2 12.12 11.87 -14.29
N TYR A 3 10.99 11.29 -14.69
CA TYR A 3 10.09 10.65 -13.73
C TYR A 3 10.72 9.30 -13.37
N ALA A 4 11.57 9.31 -12.34
CA ALA A 4 12.07 8.07 -11.75
C ALA A 4 10.90 7.39 -11.03
N LEU A 5 10.25 6.45 -11.73
CA LEU A 5 9.53 5.27 -11.20
C LEU A 5 8.82 5.42 -9.84
N TYR A 6 7.96 6.43 -9.67
CA TYR A 6 7.17 6.53 -8.44
C TYR A 6 5.84 5.76 -8.57
N TYR A 7 5.75 4.60 -7.92
CA TYR A 7 4.48 3.87 -7.76
C TYR A 7 3.78 4.36 -6.48
N SER A 8 2.83 5.29 -6.64
CA SER A 8 1.94 5.77 -5.58
C SER A 8 0.99 4.67 -5.13
N TRP A 9 0.92 4.36 -3.84
CA TRP A 9 -0.05 3.37 -3.34
C TRP A 9 -1.44 3.94 -3.00
N GLY A 10 -1.63 5.25 -3.13
CA GLY A 10 -2.79 5.96 -2.59
C GLY A 10 -2.82 6.00 -1.05
N GLY A 11 -3.35 7.09 -0.50
CA GLY A 11 -3.38 7.41 0.95
C GLY A 11 -2.32 8.43 1.38
N ASN A 12 -2.38 8.91 2.63
CA ASN A 12 -1.42 9.85 3.21
C ASN A 12 -0.03 9.20 3.38
N GLN A 13 0.82 9.33 2.36
CA GLN A 13 2.17 8.79 2.36
C GLN A 13 3.20 9.79 2.85
N TYR A 14 3.29 9.95 4.17
CA TYR A 14 4.43 10.62 4.80
C TYR A 14 5.44 9.58 5.31
N GLY A 15 6.75 9.79 5.08
CA GLY A 15 7.82 9.01 5.72
C GLY A 15 9.05 8.67 4.86
N PRO A 16 10.07 7.96 5.42
CA PRO A 16 11.43 7.75 4.88
C PRO A 16 11.56 6.94 3.57
N ARG A 17 10.46 6.72 2.85
CA ARG A 17 10.33 5.72 1.79
C ARG A 17 11.12 6.10 0.54
N TYR A 18 11.28 7.40 0.32
CA TYR A 18 12.09 7.98 -0.76
C TYR A 18 13.56 7.52 -0.68
N TYR A 19 14.05 7.12 0.50
CA TYR A 19 15.43 6.66 0.64
C TYR A 19 15.70 5.33 -0.06
N TYR A 20 14.69 4.49 -0.30
CA TYR A 20 14.90 3.20 -1.00
C TYR A 20 15.27 3.39 -2.47
N GLU A 21 14.74 4.40 -3.14
CA GLU A 21 15.09 4.72 -4.53
C GLU A 21 16.50 5.34 -4.63
N VAL A 22 16.89 6.09 -3.60
CA VAL A 22 18.22 6.71 -3.50
C VAL A 22 19.27 5.71 -3.01
N TYR A 23 18.87 4.60 -2.38
CA TYR A 23 19.79 3.63 -1.77
C TYR A 23 20.79 3.02 -2.76
N PRO A 24 20.39 2.54 -3.96
CA PRO A 24 21.35 2.03 -4.95
C PRO A 24 22.32 3.10 -5.43
N LEU A 25 21.86 4.34 -5.57
CA LEU A 25 22.70 5.48 -5.97
C LEU A 25 23.70 5.83 -4.87
N MET A 26 23.28 5.78 -3.61
CA MET A 26 24.19 5.92 -2.46
C MET A 26 25.22 4.80 -2.39
N CYS A 27 24.82 3.55 -2.63
CA CYS A 27 25.76 2.42 -2.69
C CYS A 27 26.76 2.57 -3.84
N ALA A 28 26.30 3.01 -5.02
CA ALA A 28 27.17 3.28 -6.17
C ALA A 28 28.15 4.42 -5.86
N LEU A 29 27.67 5.51 -5.26
CA LEU A 29 28.51 6.63 -4.83
C LEU A 29 29.55 6.17 -3.80
N ALA A 30 29.14 5.41 -2.79
CA ALA A 30 30.03 4.84 -1.79
C ALA A 30 31.09 3.93 -2.43
N ALA A 31 30.71 3.11 -3.42
CA ALA A 31 31.61 2.23 -4.15
C ALA A 31 32.65 3.01 -4.98
N THR A 32 32.27 4.11 -5.63
CA THR A 32 33.22 4.95 -6.39
C THR A 32 34.30 5.58 -5.52
N GLN A 33 34.00 5.83 -4.24
CA GLN A 33 34.94 6.41 -3.29
C GLN A 33 35.89 5.36 -2.67
N VAL A 34 35.63 4.06 -2.83
CA VAL A 34 36.49 3.00 -2.27
C VAL A 34 37.93 3.09 -2.80
N GLY A 35 38.12 3.46 -4.08
CA GLY A 35 39.45 3.65 -4.67
C GLY A 35 40.20 4.88 -4.12
N VAL A 36 39.49 5.90 -3.65
CA VAL A 36 40.06 7.08 -2.97
C VAL A 36 40.46 6.73 -1.53
N PHE A 37 39.70 5.84 -0.88
CA PHE A 37 39.95 5.42 0.50
C PHE A 37 40.91 4.23 0.66
N CYS A 38 41.25 3.53 -0.42
CA CYS A 38 42.22 2.42 -0.48
C CYS A 38 43.37 2.71 -1.47
N PRO A 39 44.23 3.70 -1.20
CA PRO A 39 45.46 3.87 -1.98
C PRO A 39 46.36 2.63 -1.87
N LYS A 40 47.25 2.40 -2.85
CA LYS A 40 48.12 1.20 -2.94
C LYS A 40 49.00 0.93 -1.69
N ASN A 41 49.13 1.88 -0.77
CA ASN A 41 49.84 1.78 0.52
C ASN A 41 48.89 1.75 1.74
N ALA A 42 47.60 1.47 1.55
CA ALA A 42 46.65 1.50 2.64
C ALA A 42 46.89 0.31 3.58
N GLY A 43 47.38 0.61 4.79
CA GLY A 43 47.52 -0.36 5.87
C GLY A 43 46.17 -0.94 6.33
N ARG A 44 46.16 -1.64 7.48
CA ARG A 44 45.01 -2.36 8.08
C ARG A 44 43.65 -1.64 8.02
N GLY A 45 43.60 -0.30 7.90
CA GLY A 45 42.37 0.49 7.76
C GLY A 45 41.62 0.35 6.42
N ALA A 46 42.28 -0.03 5.32
CA ALA A 46 41.60 -0.23 4.02
C ALA A 46 40.63 -1.42 4.05
N GLY A 47 41.06 -2.54 4.63
CA GLY A 47 40.20 -3.73 4.78
C GLY A 47 38.95 -3.44 5.61
N MET A 48 39.08 -2.65 6.68
CA MET A 48 37.94 -2.25 7.52
C MET A 48 36.93 -1.39 6.75
N ARG A 49 37.39 -0.47 5.89
CA ARG A 49 36.50 0.39 5.08
C ARG A 49 35.75 -0.39 4.01
N VAL A 50 36.44 -1.30 3.32
CA VAL A 50 35.80 -2.21 2.35
C VAL A 50 34.77 -3.08 3.06
N LEU A 51 35.10 -3.62 4.24
CA LEU A 51 34.17 -4.39 5.06
C LEU A 51 32.91 -3.58 5.40
N ILE A 52 33.05 -2.32 5.83
CA ILE A 52 31.92 -1.43 6.12
C ILE A 52 31.02 -1.25 4.90
N VAL A 53 31.58 -0.94 3.72
CA VAL A 53 30.79 -0.74 2.49
C VAL A 53 30.07 -2.03 2.10
N VAL A 54 30.75 -3.17 2.16
CA VAL A 54 30.16 -4.48 1.85
C VAL A 54 29.03 -4.80 2.84
N THR A 55 29.23 -4.57 4.14
CA THR A 55 28.19 -4.78 5.15
C THR A 55 26.98 -3.88 4.93
N ILE A 56 27.16 -2.61 4.55
CA ILE A 56 26.07 -1.69 4.21
C ILE A 56 25.31 -2.19 2.96
N CYS A 57 26.04 -2.59 1.91
CA CYS A 57 25.42 -3.12 0.69
C CYS A 57 24.60 -4.39 0.96
N ILE A 58 25.18 -5.35 1.68
CA ILE A 58 24.51 -6.62 2.03
C ILE A 58 23.31 -6.34 2.94
N GLY A 59 23.49 -5.53 3.99
CA GLY A 59 22.42 -5.18 4.92
C GLY A 59 21.26 -4.45 4.22
N GLY A 60 21.58 -3.59 3.27
CA GLY A 60 20.59 -2.90 2.45
C GLY A 60 19.81 -3.81 1.51
N LEU A 61 20.49 -4.73 0.81
CA LEU A 61 19.84 -5.73 -0.04
C LEU A 61 18.93 -6.64 0.78
N TRP A 62 19.38 -7.08 1.96
CA TRP A 62 18.57 -7.86 2.87
C TRP A 62 17.34 -7.07 3.35
N ALA A 63 17.52 -5.81 3.76
CA ALA A 63 16.43 -4.95 4.18
C ALA A 63 15.42 -4.73 3.04
N LEU A 64 15.88 -4.48 1.82
CA LEU A 64 15.02 -4.34 0.63
C LEU A 64 14.19 -5.60 0.38
N GLY A 65 14.81 -6.78 0.42
CA GLY A 65 14.10 -8.06 0.25
C GLY A 65 13.06 -8.29 1.35
N TYR A 66 13.44 -8.06 2.59
CA TYR A 66 12.57 -8.22 3.76
C TYR A 66 11.38 -7.24 3.74
N HIS A 67 11.63 -5.96 3.48
CA HIS A 67 10.58 -4.95 3.38
C HIS A 67 9.70 -5.20 2.16
N GLY A 68 10.28 -5.55 1.01
CA GLY A 68 9.54 -5.87 -0.21
C GLY A 68 8.55 -7.02 -0.01
N ALA A 69 8.97 -8.09 0.67
CA ALA A 69 8.10 -9.22 1.00
C ALA A 69 6.93 -8.77 1.92
N LYS A 70 7.21 -8.02 3.00
CA LYS A 70 6.16 -7.49 3.89
C LYS A 70 5.18 -6.59 3.15
N VAL A 71 5.71 -5.67 2.36
CA VAL A 71 4.96 -4.69 1.57
C VAL A 71 4.05 -5.43 0.59
N ARG A 72 4.54 -6.46 -0.10
CA ARG A 72 3.70 -7.28 -0.99
C ARG A 72 2.49 -7.86 -0.26
N THR A 73 2.68 -8.48 0.90
CA THR A 73 1.57 -9.04 1.71
C THR A 73 0.56 -7.95 2.09
N LEU A 74 1.02 -6.81 2.59
CA LEU A 74 0.15 -5.68 2.95
C LEU A 74 -0.63 -5.12 1.75
N THR A 75 -0.01 -5.10 0.57
CA THR A 75 -0.69 -4.70 -0.67
C THR A 75 -1.85 -5.64 -0.97
N GLN A 76 -1.58 -6.95 -0.85
CA GLN A 76 -2.55 -7.98 -1.17
C GLN A 76 -3.73 -7.93 -0.20
N GLU A 77 -3.47 -7.79 1.10
CA GLU A 77 -4.50 -7.63 2.13
C GLU A 77 -5.40 -6.41 1.85
N ARG A 78 -4.81 -5.25 1.54
CA ARG A 78 -5.56 -4.03 1.23
C ARG A 78 -6.31 -4.11 -0.11
N LYS A 79 -5.76 -4.82 -1.10
CA LYS A 79 -6.41 -5.02 -2.41
C LYS A 79 -7.55 -6.05 -2.34
N ALA A 80 -7.52 -6.96 -1.39
CA ALA A 80 -8.46 -8.07 -1.30
C ALA A 80 -9.92 -7.58 -1.22
N VAL A 81 -10.21 -6.52 -0.44
CA VAL A 81 -11.57 -5.99 -0.32
C VAL A 81 -12.12 -5.48 -1.66
N TYR A 82 -11.30 -4.77 -2.44
CA TYR A 82 -11.70 -4.27 -3.76
C TYR A 82 -11.88 -5.41 -4.74
N GLN A 83 -10.98 -6.40 -4.72
CA GLN A 83 -11.11 -7.59 -5.56
C GLN A 83 -12.37 -8.39 -5.24
N LYS A 84 -12.73 -8.50 -3.95
CA LYS A 84 -13.96 -9.15 -3.49
C LYS A 84 -15.20 -8.36 -3.92
N ALA A 85 -15.17 -7.03 -3.81
CA ALA A 85 -16.26 -6.18 -4.27
C ALA A 85 -16.49 -6.29 -5.79
N VAL A 86 -15.41 -6.23 -6.59
CA VAL A 86 -15.50 -6.29 -8.05
C VAL A 86 -15.96 -7.65 -8.57
N SER A 87 -15.59 -8.74 -7.89
CA SER A 87 -15.95 -10.11 -8.29
C SER A 87 -17.25 -10.63 -7.66
N GLY A 88 -17.62 -10.16 -6.46
CA GLY A 88 -18.73 -10.69 -5.68
C GLY A 88 -20.00 -9.83 -5.66
N ALA A 89 -19.94 -8.54 -5.99
CA ALA A 89 -21.12 -7.67 -5.99
C ALA A 89 -21.86 -7.70 -7.32
N ALA A 90 -23.21 -7.66 -7.26
CA ALA A 90 -24.03 -7.33 -8.42
C ALA A 90 -23.81 -5.86 -8.81
N LYS A 91 -23.68 -5.57 -10.11
CA LYS A 91 -23.37 -4.23 -10.64
C LYS A 91 -24.61 -3.60 -11.28
N PRO A 92 -24.78 -2.27 -11.20
CA PRO A 92 -23.91 -1.29 -10.54
C PRO A 92 -24.04 -1.32 -9.01
N ALA A 93 -22.93 -1.13 -8.28
CA ALA A 93 -22.88 -1.29 -6.82
C ALA A 93 -22.36 -0.06 -6.08
N VAL A 94 -22.77 0.09 -4.82
CA VAL A 94 -22.14 0.93 -3.80
C VAL A 94 -21.72 0.06 -2.62
N ILE A 95 -20.45 0.17 -2.23
CA ILE A 95 -19.83 -0.64 -1.18
C ILE A 95 -19.52 0.27 0.00
N LEU A 96 -20.20 0.04 1.11
CA LEU A 96 -19.99 0.73 2.37
C LEU A 96 -18.81 0.09 3.10
N MET A 97 -17.71 0.83 3.21
CA MET A 97 -16.48 0.39 3.86
C MET A 97 -16.60 0.65 5.35
N ARG A 98 -16.57 -0.42 6.16
CA ARG A 98 -16.68 -0.34 7.63
C ARG A 98 -15.41 -0.83 8.32
N GLY A 99 -14.89 -0.01 9.22
CA GLY A 99 -13.81 -0.37 10.14
C GLY A 99 -12.43 -0.31 9.50
N TYR A 100 -11.67 -1.40 9.58
CA TYR A 100 -10.25 -1.45 9.23
C TYR A 100 -9.94 -2.67 8.38
N PHE A 101 -9.16 -2.49 7.32
CA PHE A 101 -8.82 -3.52 6.34
C PHE A 101 -7.35 -3.95 6.43
N GLY A 102 -7.11 -5.25 6.47
CA GLY A 102 -5.79 -5.87 6.66
C GLY A 102 -5.50 -6.26 8.11
N ASP A 103 -4.36 -6.92 8.32
CA ASP A 103 -3.96 -7.47 9.62
C ASP A 103 -2.96 -6.55 10.36
N ARG A 104 -1.71 -6.48 9.87
CA ARG A 104 -0.61 -5.81 10.60
C ARG A 104 -0.55 -4.30 10.42
N LEU A 105 -0.70 -3.82 9.19
CA LEU A 105 -0.71 -2.38 8.87
C LEU A 105 -2.05 -2.06 8.22
N VAL A 106 -3.03 -1.89 9.09
CA VAL A 106 -4.42 -1.69 8.74
C VAL A 106 -4.62 -0.40 7.95
N MET A 107 -5.56 -0.44 7.01
CA MET A 107 -6.09 0.73 6.33
C MET A 107 -7.44 1.04 6.97
N SER A 108 -7.61 2.25 7.52
CA SER A 108 -8.90 2.64 8.07
C SER A 108 -9.90 2.91 6.94
N GLN A 109 -11.19 2.87 7.26
CA GLN A 109 -12.26 3.16 6.30
C GLN A 109 -12.10 4.53 5.65
N GLU A 110 -11.53 5.53 6.35
CA GLU A 110 -11.30 6.90 5.86
C GLU A 110 -10.32 6.93 4.67
N ASP A 111 -9.32 6.04 4.65
CA ASP A 111 -8.35 5.91 3.57
C ASP A 111 -8.77 4.89 2.49
N ALA A 112 -9.88 4.18 2.72
CA ALA A 112 -10.30 3.05 1.89
C ALA A 112 -11.18 3.45 0.69
N VAL A 113 -11.72 4.66 0.66
CA VAL A 113 -12.58 5.11 -0.46
C VAL A 113 -11.72 5.56 -1.63
N ARG A 114 -11.87 4.85 -2.76
CA ARG A 114 -11.11 5.08 -4.00
C ARG A 114 -12.06 5.03 -5.19
N ASN A 115 -12.72 6.16 -5.45
CA ASN A 115 -13.61 6.32 -6.60
C ASN A 115 -12.94 7.16 -7.68
N ASP A 116 -13.39 6.96 -8.93
CA ASP A 116 -13.11 7.91 -9.99
C ASP A 116 -13.73 9.28 -9.65
N PRO A 117 -13.09 10.40 -10.03
CA PRO A 117 -13.59 11.76 -9.73
C PRO A 117 -15.03 11.99 -10.20
N ASP A 118 -15.41 11.36 -11.32
CA ASP A 118 -16.73 11.51 -11.94
C ASP A 118 -17.79 10.56 -11.36
N LEU A 119 -17.43 9.69 -10.41
CA LEU A 119 -18.32 8.70 -9.78
C LEU A 119 -19.07 7.79 -10.79
N SER A 120 -18.51 7.59 -11.97
CA SER A 120 -19.11 6.81 -13.06
C SER A 120 -18.81 5.31 -12.99
N GLY A 121 -17.95 4.90 -12.06
CA GLY A 121 -17.52 3.51 -11.90
C GLY A 121 -18.66 2.52 -11.66
N PRO A 122 -18.52 1.26 -12.12
CA PRO A 122 -19.51 0.19 -11.90
C PRO A 122 -19.63 -0.20 -10.43
N VAL A 123 -18.58 0.06 -9.64
CA VAL A 123 -18.54 -0.12 -8.20
C VAL A 123 -18.05 1.19 -7.60
N LEU A 124 -18.85 1.77 -6.72
CA LEU A 124 -18.48 2.93 -5.92
C LEU A 124 -18.21 2.49 -4.49
N TYR A 125 -17.27 3.14 -3.84
CA TYR A 125 -16.91 2.93 -2.43
C TYR A 125 -17.35 4.14 -1.62
N ALA A 126 -17.95 3.92 -0.47
CA ALA A 126 -18.33 4.99 0.45
C ALA A 126 -17.97 4.59 1.87
N HIS A 127 -17.76 5.57 2.75
CA HIS A 127 -17.62 5.28 4.17
C HIS A 127 -18.96 4.85 4.75
N ASP A 128 -18.95 3.86 5.63
CA ASP A 128 -20.09 3.61 6.47
C ASP A 128 -20.28 4.74 7.48
N ARG A 129 -21.43 5.44 7.41
CA ARG A 129 -21.81 6.52 8.33
C ARG A 129 -23.08 6.19 9.11
N GLY A 130 -23.43 4.91 9.24
CA GLY A 130 -24.63 4.48 9.97
C GLY A 130 -25.90 4.99 9.32
N ASP A 131 -26.73 5.75 10.06
CA ASP A 131 -28.03 6.21 9.57
C ASP A 131 -27.95 7.13 8.34
N GLN A 132 -26.83 7.83 8.15
CA GLN A 132 -26.60 8.66 6.95
C GLN A 132 -26.47 7.83 5.68
N ASN A 133 -26.27 6.51 5.77
CA ASN A 133 -26.27 5.65 4.58
C ASN A 133 -27.64 5.62 3.88
N ARG A 134 -28.73 5.91 4.61
CA ARG A 134 -30.08 5.95 4.03
C ARG A 134 -30.22 7.05 2.97
N SER A 135 -29.61 8.22 3.18
CA SER A 135 -29.63 9.27 2.17
C SER A 135 -28.81 8.88 0.94
N LEU A 136 -27.74 8.10 1.12
CA LEU A 136 -26.96 7.57 0.01
C LEU A 136 -27.75 6.53 -0.80
N CYS A 137 -28.49 5.63 -0.13
CA CYS A 137 -29.43 4.72 -0.78
C CYS A 137 -30.45 5.48 -1.63
N ALA A 138 -31.05 6.55 -1.08
CA ALA A 138 -32.03 7.37 -1.79
C ALA A 138 -31.44 8.12 -2.99
N GLN A 139 -30.16 8.51 -2.93
CA GLN A 139 -29.48 9.22 -4.02
C GLN A 139 -29.04 8.30 -5.17
N TYR A 140 -28.80 7.02 -4.87
CA TYR A 140 -28.38 6.01 -5.86
C TYR A 140 -29.33 4.80 -5.88
N PRO A 141 -30.63 4.99 -6.19
CA PRO A 141 -31.64 3.95 -6.06
C PRO A 141 -31.43 2.76 -7.01
N ASP A 142 -30.74 2.99 -8.14
CA ASP A 142 -30.48 1.97 -9.16
C ASP A 142 -29.26 1.08 -8.85
N ARG A 143 -28.58 1.32 -7.73
CA ARG A 143 -27.37 0.57 -7.34
C ARG A 143 -27.64 -0.43 -6.23
N PHE A 144 -26.98 -1.58 -6.31
CA PHE A 144 -26.97 -2.55 -5.22
C PHE A 144 -26.04 -2.10 -4.10
N PHE A 145 -26.47 -2.23 -2.85
CA PHE A 145 -25.66 -1.84 -1.70
C PHE A 145 -25.10 -3.06 -0.98
N TYR A 146 -23.83 -2.98 -0.60
CA TYR A 146 -23.14 -3.99 0.19
C TYR A 146 -22.34 -3.33 1.31
N MET A 147 -22.17 -4.05 2.41
CA MET A 147 -21.26 -3.72 3.50
C MET A 147 -19.98 -4.53 3.34
N ALA A 148 -18.84 -3.86 3.29
CA ALA A 148 -17.52 -4.48 3.27
C ALA A 148 -16.86 -4.34 4.66
N THR A 149 -16.50 -5.48 5.22
CA THR A 149 -15.75 -5.61 6.47
C THR A 149 -14.51 -6.47 6.24
N TYR A 150 -13.62 -6.53 7.22
CA TYR A 150 -12.44 -7.38 7.17
C TYR A 150 -12.37 -8.24 8.42
N ASP A 151 -12.43 -9.57 8.24
CA ASP A 151 -12.28 -10.50 9.34
C ASP A 151 -10.79 -10.84 9.50
N ARG A 152 -10.22 -10.36 10.62
CA ARG A 152 -8.80 -10.56 10.96
C ARG A 152 -8.51 -11.96 11.48
N THR A 153 -9.52 -12.70 11.91
CA THR A 153 -9.35 -14.08 12.40
C THR A 153 -8.97 -15.01 11.25
N ILE A 154 -9.63 -14.82 10.11
CA ILE A 154 -9.39 -15.59 8.87
C ILE A 154 -8.54 -14.81 7.85
N ASN A 155 -8.18 -13.56 8.15
CA ASN A 155 -7.44 -12.62 7.30
C ASN A 155 -8.08 -12.44 5.91
N GLN A 156 -9.41 -12.25 5.85
CA GLN A 156 -10.16 -12.13 4.60
C GLN A 156 -11.21 -11.02 4.64
N PRO A 157 -11.47 -10.35 3.49
CA PRO A 157 -12.57 -9.42 3.37
C PRO A 157 -13.91 -10.15 3.31
N GLN A 158 -14.91 -9.60 3.98
CA GLN A 158 -16.29 -10.05 3.91
C GLN A 158 -17.13 -9.01 3.17
N LEU A 159 -18.14 -9.48 2.46
CA LEU A 159 -19.05 -8.64 1.69
C LEU A 159 -20.46 -9.14 1.90
N GLU A 160 -21.31 -8.32 2.50
CA GLU A 160 -22.68 -8.67 2.85
C GLU A 160 -23.66 -7.71 2.18
N PRO A 161 -24.82 -8.17 1.68
CA PRO A 161 -25.85 -7.27 1.17
C PRO A 161 -26.30 -6.29 2.26
N TYR A 162 -26.38 -5.01 1.91
CA TYR A 162 -26.84 -3.96 2.81
C TYR A 162 -28.30 -3.61 2.52
N PRO A 163 -29.22 -3.73 3.49
CA PRO A 163 -30.62 -3.43 3.26
C PRO A 163 -30.84 -1.92 3.18
N CYS A 164 -31.04 -1.41 1.96
CA CYS A 164 -31.54 -0.06 1.77
C CYS A 164 -33.06 -0.04 1.98
N PRO A 165 -33.59 0.86 2.84
CA PRO A 165 -35.02 1.11 2.88
C PRO A 165 -35.46 1.68 1.52
N LYS A 166 -36.47 1.05 0.91
CA LYS A 166 -37.13 1.55 -0.29
C LYS A 166 -38.14 2.64 0.06
#